data_AF-A0A3R9ZD38-F1
#
_entry.id   AF-A0A3R9ZD38-F1
#
_cell.length_a   1.000
_cell.length_b   1.000
_cell.length_c   1.000
_cell.angle_alpha   90.00
_cell.angle_beta   90.00
_cell.angle_gamma   90.00
#
_symmetry.space_group_name_H-M   'P 1'
#
loop_
_entity.id
_entity.type
_entity.pdbx_description
1 polymer ?
#
loop_
_entity_poly.entity_id
_entity_poly.type
_entity_poly.pdbx_seq_one_letter_code
_entity_poly.pdbx_strand_id
1 'polypeptide(L)'
;AFDGITYQKGAAVLNMFESYLGEEKFKQGVRNYINKHQYGNATANDLISALAEQSGQGERFTRAMKSFLDQPGVPLLNTSLQQEGNKVFLNVKQSRYLPVGSKGDARSLWGVPLCVRYEVPNAGSKVQCELVDQAEAKIELKGA
;
A
#
# COMPACT_ATOMS: atom_id res chain seq x y z
N ALA A 1 -17.76 -4.95 15.31
CA ALA A 1 -17.63 -3.78 16.19
C ALA A 1 -17.88 -2.53 15.35
N PHE A 2 -18.52 -1.51 15.90
CA PHE A 2 -18.68 -0.19 15.26
C PHE A 2 -17.77 0.78 16.01
N ASP A 3 -16.48 0.76 15.69
CA ASP A 3 -15.46 1.55 16.39
C ASP A 3 -14.51 2.26 15.41
N GLY A 4 -13.68 3.16 15.96
CA GLY A 4 -12.70 3.91 15.19
C GLY A 4 -11.69 3.03 14.46
N ILE A 5 -11.38 1.83 14.98
CA ILE A 5 -10.51 0.89 14.27
C ILE A 5 -11.22 0.40 13.00
N THR A 6 -12.48 -0.04 13.11
CA THR A 6 -13.22 -0.59 11.96
C THR A 6 -13.43 0.47 10.88
N TYR A 7 -13.82 1.69 11.24
CA TYR A 7 -14.17 2.73 10.27
C TYR A 7 -12.98 3.59 9.83
N GLN A 8 -12.19 4.14 10.77
CA GLN A 8 -11.11 5.06 10.41
C GLN A 8 -9.94 4.32 9.76
N LYS A 9 -9.55 3.15 10.29
CA LYS A 9 -8.52 2.32 9.64
C LYS A 9 -9.00 1.82 8.29
N GLY A 10 -10.25 1.35 8.21
CA GLY A 10 -10.86 0.89 6.96
C GLY A 10 -10.80 1.96 5.87
N ALA A 11 -11.26 3.18 6.19
CA ALA A 11 -11.19 4.32 5.28
C ALA A 11 -9.74 4.70 4.91
N ALA A 12 -8.82 4.73 5.88
CA ALA A 12 -7.41 5.03 5.62
C ALA A 12 -6.74 4.01 4.68
N VAL A 13 -7.03 2.72 4.86
CA VAL A 13 -6.53 1.66 3.98
C VAL A 13 -7.10 1.82 2.57
N LEU A 14 -8.42 2.06 2.43
CA LEU A 14 -9.03 2.30 1.12
C LEU A 14 -8.40 3.51 0.42
N ASN A 15 -8.27 4.65 1.10
CA ASN A 15 -7.66 5.86 0.55
C ASN A 15 -6.20 5.65 0.13
N MET A 16 -5.44 4.90 0.93
CA MET A 16 -4.04 4.58 0.62
C MET A 16 -3.92 3.74 -0.66
N PHE A 17 -4.76 2.73 -0.82
CA PHE A 17 -4.75 1.88 -2.02
C PHE A 17 -5.37 2.57 -3.24
N GLU A 18 -6.37 3.44 -3.07
CA GLU A 18 -6.87 4.33 -4.14
C GLU A 18 -5.76 5.26 -4.63
N SER A 19 -5.05 5.94 -3.72
CA SER A 19 -3.95 6.85 -4.06
C SER A 19 -2.84 6.14 -4.83
N TYR A 20 -2.58 4.87 -4.50
CA TYR A 20 -1.59 4.05 -5.19
C TYR A 20 -2.06 3.53 -6.56
N LEU A 21 -3.31 3.04 -6.62
CA LEU A 21 -3.89 2.47 -7.82
C LEU A 21 -4.25 3.54 -8.87
N GLY A 22 -4.60 4.74 -8.39
CA GLY A 22 -5.19 5.82 -9.16
C GLY A 22 -6.71 5.77 -9.14
N GLU A 23 -7.32 6.96 -9.05
CA GLU A 23 -8.77 7.17 -8.91
C GLU A 23 -9.60 6.43 -9.98
N GLU A 24 -9.22 6.53 -11.26
CA GLU A 24 -9.97 5.92 -12.36
C GLU A 24 -10.03 4.39 -12.26
N LYS A 25 -8.88 3.76 -12.00
CA LYS A 25 -8.78 2.30 -11.84
C LYS A 25 -9.50 1.83 -10.58
N PHE A 26 -9.39 2.59 -9.48
CA PHE A 26 -10.09 2.29 -8.24
C PHE A 26 -11.61 2.33 -8.44
N LYS A 27 -12.14 3.42 -9.01
CA LYS A 27 -13.58 3.55 -9.35
C LYS A 27 -14.04 2.43 -10.28
N GLN A 28 -13.25 2.07 -11.28
CA GLN A 28 -13.59 0.96 -12.18
C GLN A 28 -13.69 -0.37 -11.42
N GLY A 29 -12.75 -0.65 -10.51
CA GLY A 29 -12.79 -1.86 -9.68
C GLY A 29 -14.01 -1.89 -8.76
N VAL A 30 -14.35 -0.76 -8.13
CA VAL A 30 -15.56 -0.62 -7.30
C VAL A 30 -16.83 -0.84 -8.14
N ARG A 31 -16.93 -0.27 -9.35
CA ARG A 31 -18.06 -0.49 -10.26
C ARG A 31 -18.21 -1.98 -10.62
N ASN A 32 -17.11 -2.63 -10.97
CA ASN A 32 -17.10 -4.06 -11.30
C ASN A 32 -17.57 -4.91 -10.11
N TYR A 33 -17.07 -4.62 -8.91
CA TYR A 33 -17.49 -5.26 -7.67
C TYR A 33 -19.00 -5.11 -7.43
N ILE A 34 -19.53 -3.87 -7.48
CA ILE A 34 -20.96 -3.62 -7.27
C ILE A 34 -21.80 -4.36 -8.32
N ASN A 35 -21.44 -4.28 -9.60
CA ASN A 35 -22.19 -4.94 -10.68
C ASN A 35 -22.20 -6.47 -10.54
N LYS A 36 -21.11 -7.07 -10.06
CA LYS A 36 -20.98 -8.52 -9.88
C LYS A 36 -21.76 -9.05 -8.67
N HIS A 37 -21.83 -8.26 -7.60
CA HIS A 37 -22.40 -8.68 -6.31
C HIS A 37 -23.72 -8.00 -5.95
N GLN A 38 -24.31 -7.22 -6.85
CA GLN A 38 -25.61 -6.58 -6.66
C GLN A 38 -26.69 -7.59 -6.27
N TYR A 39 -27.55 -7.20 -5.33
CA TYR A 39 -28.65 -8.02 -4.78
C TYR A 39 -28.22 -9.31 -4.07
N GLY A 40 -26.93 -9.47 -3.77
CA GLY A 40 -26.38 -10.61 -3.04
C GLY A 40 -25.53 -10.21 -1.84
N ASN A 41 -24.84 -11.20 -1.28
CA ASN A 41 -23.84 -11.00 -0.23
C ASN A 41 -22.44 -10.94 -0.83
N ALA A 42 -21.55 -10.22 -0.15
CA ALA A 42 -20.16 -10.08 -0.55
C ALA A 42 -19.25 -9.99 0.67
N THR A 43 -17.96 -10.22 0.43
CA THR A 43 -16.90 -10.23 1.45
C THR A 43 -15.83 -9.19 1.12
N ALA A 44 -14.94 -8.92 2.07
CA ALA A 44 -13.77 -8.07 1.82
C ALA A 44 -12.88 -8.64 0.68
N ASN A 45 -12.78 -9.97 0.56
CA ASN A 45 -11.98 -10.59 -0.50
C ASN A 45 -12.58 -10.32 -1.90
N ASP A 46 -13.90 -10.23 -2.02
CA ASP A 46 -14.57 -9.93 -3.29
C ASP A 46 -14.21 -8.52 -3.77
N LEU A 47 -14.23 -7.54 -2.87
CA LEU A 47 -13.80 -6.16 -3.17
C LEU A 47 -12.31 -6.11 -3.52
N ILE A 48 -11.45 -6.75 -2.71
CA ILE A 48 -9.99 -6.77 -2.94
C ILE A 48 -9.68 -7.39 -4.31
N SER A 49 -10.37 -8.47 -4.68
CA SER A 49 -10.16 -9.14 -5.97
C SER A 49 -10.53 -8.23 -7.14
N ALA A 50 -11.66 -7.52 -7.06
CA ALA A 50 -12.08 -6.59 -8.10
C ALA A 50 -11.11 -5.40 -8.27
N LEU A 51 -10.52 -4.91 -7.17
CA LEU A 51 -9.47 -3.88 -7.22
C LEU A 51 -8.15 -4.45 -7.76
N ALA A 52 -7.77 -5.67 -7.37
CA ALA A 52 -6.56 -6.33 -7.81
C ALA A 52 -6.56 -6.56 -9.34
N GLU A 53 -7.71 -6.88 -9.93
CA GLU A 53 -7.91 -6.98 -11.39
C GLU A 53 -7.55 -5.68 -12.12
N GLN A 54 -7.81 -4.51 -11.51
CA GLN A 54 -7.47 -3.20 -12.09
C GLN A 54 -6.02 -2.77 -11.83
N SER A 55 -5.36 -3.35 -10.83
CA SER A 55 -3.99 -2.97 -10.43
C SER A 55 -2.91 -3.43 -11.41
N GLY A 56 -3.17 -4.49 -12.18
CA GLY A 56 -2.13 -5.17 -12.97
C GLY A 56 -1.10 -5.92 -12.12
N GLN A 57 -1.32 -6.03 -10.81
CA GLN A 57 -0.44 -6.71 -9.86
C GLN A 57 -1.06 -7.98 -9.26
N GLY A 58 -2.37 -8.20 -9.47
CA GLY A 58 -3.08 -9.42 -9.08
C GLY A 58 -2.84 -9.85 -7.64
N GLU A 59 -2.43 -11.10 -7.47
CA GLU A 59 -2.09 -11.72 -6.18
C GLU A 59 -1.18 -10.88 -5.27
N ARG A 60 -0.23 -10.13 -5.86
CA ARG A 60 0.68 -9.27 -5.09
C ARG A 60 -0.08 -8.13 -4.40
N PHE A 61 -1.01 -7.49 -5.11
CA PHE A 61 -1.87 -6.44 -4.57
C PHE A 61 -2.87 -6.98 -3.55
N THR A 62 -3.44 -8.17 -3.81
CA THR A 62 -4.32 -8.85 -2.86
C THR A 62 -3.63 -9.09 -1.52
N ARG A 63 -2.42 -9.66 -1.53
CA ARG A 63 -1.64 -9.87 -0.30
C ARG A 63 -1.31 -8.56 0.41
N ALA A 64 -0.98 -7.51 -0.34
CA ALA A 64 -0.73 -6.19 0.21
C ALA A 64 -1.94 -5.63 0.97
N MET A 65 -3.13 -5.61 0.37
CA MET A 65 -4.35 -5.14 1.06
C MET A 65 -4.67 -5.99 2.29
N LYS A 66 -4.64 -7.31 2.16
CA LYS A 66 -4.92 -8.25 3.27
C LYS A 66 -3.96 -8.09 4.43
N SER A 67 -2.71 -7.73 4.16
CA SER A 67 -1.73 -7.43 5.22
C SER A 67 -2.17 -6.29 6.15
N PHE A 68 -3.05 -5.38 5.73
CA PHE A 68 -3.60 -4.35 6.62
C PHE A 68 -4.84 -4.81 7.40
N LEU A 69 -5.50 -5.88 6.97
CA LEU A 69 -6.75 -6.38 7.54
C LEU A 69 -6.50 -7.50 8.55
N ASP A 70 -5.60 -8.43 8.22
CA ASP A 70 -5.54 -9.76 8.85
C ASP A 70 -4.46 -9.88 9.93
N GLN A 71 -3.85 -8.76 10.36
CA GLN A 71 -2.80 -8.75 11.38
C GLN A 71 -2.80 -7.50 12.28
N PRO A 72 -2.43 -7.64 13.58
CA PRO A 72 -2.41 -6.54 14.54
C PRO A 72 -1.11 -5.72 14.50
N GLY A 73 -1.17 -4.43 14.82
CA GLY A 73 -0.02 -3.52 14.76
C GLY A 73 0.01 -2.70 13.48
N VAL A 74 1.09 -1.94 13.29
CA VAL A 74 1.26 -1.03 12.13
C VAL A 74 2.67 -1.15 11.55
N PRO A 75 2.85 -0.90 10.24
CA PRO A 75 4.17 -0.85 9.65
C PRO A 75 4.94 0.38 10.15
N LEU A 76 6.20 0.17 10.55
CA LEU A 76 7.18 1.23 10.80
C LEU A 76 8.17 1.23 9.65
N LEU A 77 8.28 2.37 8.96
CA LEU A 77 9.23 2.55 7.86
C LEU A 77 10.38 3.46 8.31
N ASN A 78 11.61 2.97 8.15
CA ASN A 78 12.82 3.77 8.27
C ASN A 78 13.37 4.01 6.87
N THR A 79 13.60 5.27 6.51
CA THR A 79 14.05 5.65 5.17
C THR A 79 15.37 6.38 5.22
N SER A 80 16.27 6.09 4.28
CA SER A 80 17.50 6.85 4.07
C SER A 80 17.78 7.03 2.58
N LEU A 81 18.44 8.14 2.23
CA LEU A 81 18.94 8.37 0.88
C LEU A 81 20.36 7.86 0.77
N GLN A 82 20.68 7.27 -0.38
CA GLN A 82 22.02 6.82 -0.73
C GLN A 82 22.32 7.23 -2.17
N GLN A 83 23.43 7.91 -2.37
CA GLN A 83 23.93 8.26 -3.70
C GLN A 83 24.98 7.25 -4.13
N GLU A 84 24.84 6.70 -5.33
CA GLU A 84 25.82 5.83 -5.98
C GLU A 84 26.13 6.39 -7.36
N GLY A 85 27.24 7.13 -7.47
CA GLY A 85 27.57 7.90 -8.66
C GLY A 85 26.52 8.99 -8.93
N ASN A 86 25.91 8.95 -10.11
CA ASN A 86 24.88 9.90 -10.53
C ASN A 86 23.45 9.41 -10.26
N LYS A 87 23.29 8.35 -9.46
CA LYS A 87 21.99 7.80 -9.09
C LYS A 87 21.71 8.02 -7.62
N VAL A 88 20.49 8.44 -7.33
CA VAL A 88 19.99 8.54 -5.96
C VAL A 88 19.01 7.40 -5.69
N PHE A 89 19.21 6.71 -4.58
CA PHE A 89 18.37 5.62 -4.11
C PHE A 89 17.72 5.98 -2.79
N LEU A 90 16.45 5.64 -2.66
CA LEU A 90 15.74 5.60 -1.40
C LEU A 90 15.78 4.18 -0.85
N ASN A 91 16.53 3.99 0.23
CA ASN A 91 16.51 2.76 1.01
C ASN A 91 15.36 2.82 2.00
N VAL A 92 14.53 1.79 2.01
CA VAL A 92 13.37 1.65 2.88
C VAL A 92 13.54 0.37 3.68
N LYS A 93 13.49 0.47 5.01
CA LYS A 93 13.43 -0.67 5.92
C LYS A 93 12.11 -0.68 6.65
N GLN A 94 11.43 -1.82 6.57
CA GLN A 94 10.13 -2.05 7.19
C GLN A 94 10.30 -2.94 8.42
N SER A 95 9.64 -2.57 9.51
CA SER A 95 9.45 -3.42 10.69
C SER A 95 8.04 -3.26 11.27
N ARG A 96 7.69 -4.10 12.23
CA ARG A 96 6.41 -4.03 12.95
C ARG A 96 6.53 -3.17 14.20
N TYR A 97 5.64 -2.20 14.33
CA TYR A 97 5.38 -1.55 15.60
C TYR A 97 4.15 -2.17 16.31
N LEU A 98 4.33 -2.50 17.58
CA LEU A 98 3.28 -3.00 18.47
C LEU A 98 3.22 -2.12 19.72
N PRO A 99 2.03 -1.58 20.08
CA PRO A 99 1.85 -0.95 21.38
C PRO A 99 2.13 -1.93 22.52
N VAL A 100 2.60 -1.41 23.66
CA VAL A 100 2.88 -2.21 24.86
C VAL A 100 1.67 -3.07 25.22
N GLY A 101 1.91 -4.36 25.49
CA GLY A 101 0.86 -5.34 25.80
C GLY A 101 0.21 -6.01 24.59
N SER A 102 0.49 -5.54 23.37
CA SER A 102 0.02 -6.21 22.13
C SER A 102 0.93 -7.38 21.74
N LYS A 103 0.36 -8.38 21.06
CA LYS A 103 1.08 -9.54 20.51
C LYS A 103 0.97 -9.56 18.99
N GLY A 104 2.00 -10.04 18.31
CA GLY A 104 2.02 -10.23 16.86
C GLY A 104 3.35 -10.84 16.39
N ASP A 105 3.36 -11.51 15.24
CA ASP A 105 4.61 -12.03 14.66
C ASP A 105 5.46 -10.87 14.14
N ALA A 106 6.67 -10.72 14.70
CA ALA A 106 7.62 -9.69 14.31
C ALA A 106 8.09 -9.83 12.85
N ARG A 107 7.96 -11.02 12.25
CA ARG A 107 8.37 -11.31 10.87
C ARG A 107 7.29 -11.02 9.85
N SER A 108 6.04 -10.83 10.27
CA SER A 108 4.98 -10.50 9.33
C SER A 108 5.18 -9.09 8.80
N LEU A 109 5.08 -8.94 7.48
CA LEU A 109 5.30 -7.69 6.76
C LEU A 109 3.99 -7.15 6.22
N TRP A 110 3.99 -5.87 5.85
CA TRP A 110 2.94 -5.26 5.06
C TRP A 110 3.41 -5.10 3.62
N GLY A 111 2.45 -5.17 2.68
CA GLY A 111 2.66 -4.64 1.34
C GLY A 111 2.28 -3.17 1.33
N VAL A 112 3.24 -2.29 1.64
CA VAL A 112 2.99 -0.86 1.82
C VAL A 112 3.04 -0.13 0.47
N PRO A 113 1.96 0.50 0.01
CA PRO A 113 2.00 1.37 -1.15
C PRO A 113 2.71 2.68 -0.77
N LEU A 114 3.97 2.82 -1.16
CA LEU A 114 4.83 3.96 -0.82
C LEU A 114 4.99 4.88 -2.03
N CYS A 115 4.39 6.07 -1.95
CA CYS A 115 4.58 7.14 -2.94
C CYS A 115 5.49 8.23 -2.38
N VAL A 116 6.53 8.58 -3.13
CA VAL A 116 7.51 9.60 -2.77
C VAL A 116 7.53 10.72 -3.80
N ARG A 117 7.63 11.95 -3.31
CA ARG A 117 7.77 13.16 -4.13
C ARG A 117 9.20 13.68 -4.01
N TYR A 118 9.82 13.97 -5.14
CA TYR A 118 11.18 14.51 -5.21
C TYR A 118 11.30 15.50 -6.37
N GLU A 119 12.24 16.43 -6.26
CA GLU A 119 12.55 17.40 -7.32
C GLU A 119 13.60 16.82 -8.27
N VAL A 120 13.37 17.00 -9.57
CA VAL A 120 14.31 16.63 -10.63
C VAL A 120 14.87 17.90 -11.27
N PRO A 121 16.21 18.05 -11.36
CA PRO A 121 16.81 19.21 -12.01
C PRO A 121 16.25 19.42 -13.42
N ASN A 122 15.73 20.63 -13.69
CA ASN A 122 15.12 21.03 -14.98
C ASN A 122 13.84 20.29 -15.40
N ALA A 123 13.29 19.38 -14.57
CA ALA A 123 12.01 18.71 -14.84
C ALA A 123 10.95 18.94 -13.75
N GLY A 124 11.32 19.55 -12.62
CA GLY A 124 10.42 19.90 -11.53
C GLY A 124 10.04 18.70 -10.66
N SER A 125 8.90 18.82 -9.97
CA SER A 125 8.44 17.82 -9.01
C SER A 125 7.94 16.55 -9.68
N LYS A 126 8.44 15.41 -9.21
CA LYS A 126 8.04 14.08 -9.68
C LYS A 126 7.54 13.24 -8.52
N VAL A 127 6.54 12.40 -8.80
CA VAL A 127 6.03 11.40 -7.86
C VAL A 127 6.34 10.01 -8.41
N GLN A 128 6.86 9.13 -7.55
CA GLN A 128 7.11 7.73 -7.85
C GLN A 128 6.49 6.88 -6.75
N CYS A 129 5.74 5.85 -7.14
CA CYS A 129 5.08 4.94 -6.21
C CYS A 129 5.62 3.52 -6.40
N GLU A 130 5.91 2.85 -5.30
CA GLU A 130 6.35 1.45 -5.26
C GLU A 130 5.58 0.71 -4.18
N LEU A 131 5.26 -0.57 -4.44
CA LEU A 131 4.69 -1.44 -3.42
C LEU A 131 5.84 -2.11 -2.67
N VAL A 132 6.05 -1.75 -1.40
CA VAL A 132 7.11 -2.29 -0.55
C VAL A 132 6.55 -3.47 0.24
N ASP A 133 6.81 -4.68 -0.21
CA ASP A 133 6.33 -5.94 0.38
C ASP A 133 7.45 -6.83 0.93
N GLN A 134 8.67 -6.27 1.02
CA GLN A 134 9.85 -6.90 1.62
C GLN A 134 10.29 -6.14 2.88
N ALA A 135 11.17 -6.77 3.69
CA ALA A 135 11.72 -6.14 4.88
C ALA A 135 12.63 -4.95 4.52
N GLU A 136 13.31 -5.02 3.38
CA GLU A 136 14.12 -3.93 2.84
C GLU A 136 13.81 -3.75 1.35
N ALA A 137 13.78 -2.50 0.90
CA ALA A 137 13.64 -2.13 -0.51
C ALA A 137 14.61 -0.99 -0.85
N LYS A 138 15.18 -1.04 -2.05
CA LYS A 138 16.03 0.02 -2.60
C LYS A 138 15.38 0.54 -3.88
N ILE A 139 14.91 1.79 -3.84
CA ILE A 139 14.13 2.41 -4.91
C ILE A 139 14.99 3.46 -5.60
N GLU A 140 15.28 3.30 -6.88
CA GLU A 140 15.97 4.34 -7.67
C GLU A 140 15.02 5.53 -7.90
N LEU A 141 15.42 6.72 -7.46
CA LEU A 141 14.72 7.97 -7.70
C LEU A 141 15.12 8.49 -9.09
N LYS A 142 14.35 8.11 -10.11
CA LYS A 142 14.70 8.34 -11.51
C LYS A 142 14.82 9.82 -11.84
N GLY A 143 16.05 10.29 -12.07
CA GLY A 143 16.39 11.65 -12.48
C GLY A 143 16.75 12.59 -11.32
N ALA A 144 16.69 12.11 -10.07
CA ALA A 144 17.18 12.85 -8.92
C ALA A 144 18.71 12.95 -8.91
#